data_AF-A0A972RZZ2-F1
#
_entry.id   AF-A0A972RZZ2-F1
#
_cell.length_a   1.000
_cell.length_b   1.000
_cell.length_c   1.000
_cell.angle_alpha   90.00
_cell.angle_beta   90.00
_cell.angle_gamma   90.00
#
_symmetry.space_group_name_H-M   'P 1'
#
loop_
_entity.id
_entity.type
_entity.pdbx_description
1 polymer ?
#
loop_
_entity_poly.entity_id
_entity_poly.type
_entity_poly.pdbx_seq_one_letter_code
_entity_poly.pdbx_strand_id
1 'polypeptide(L)'
;MEIIYFDTLDSTQKYLIDAISSGSIEPPVAVLAKNQTNGIGSRDNSWEGGCGNLFISFALNIKSLPEDLPISSASIYFSYLMRERLSKYVDGIFVKWPNDIYIGRSKVGGVVTKMIGNLLICGIGVNLRVGSNSFSSLNLNVEPEEIVKLFLKELEKRPSWSEIFHKYSVDFEQNRGIFANIDGERVELGSAILDSDGSIILGGKRVYSLR
;
A
#
# COMPACT_ATOMS: atom_id res chain seq x y z
N MET A 1 17.01 -7.32 0.06
CA MET A 1 16.24 -7.41 -1.19
C MET A 1 16.90 -6.51 -2.20
N GLU A 2 17.10 -6.95 -3.44
CA GLU A 2 17.62 -6.09 -4.51
C GLU A 2 16.56 -5.04 -4.93
N ILE A 3 17.02 -3.85 -5.31
CA ILE A 3 16.16 -2.78 -5.83
C ILE A 3 16.65 -2.41 -7.23
N ILE A 4 15.78 -2.55 -8.22
CA ILE A 4 16.02 -2.12 -9.60
C ILE A 4 15.41 -0.74 -9.78
N TYR A 5 16.21 0.21 -10.26
CA TYR A 5 15.84 1.62 -10.35
C TYR A 5 15.57 2.01 -11.81
N PHE A 6 14.50 2.78 -12.01
CA PHE A 6 14.14 3.37 -13.29
C PHE A 6 13.86 4.86 -13.12
N ASP A 7 14.26 5.66 -14.11
CA ASP A 7 13.83 7.06 -14.17
C ASP A 7 12.35 7.18 -14.51
N THR A 8 11.83 6.36 -15.42
CA THR A 8 10.42 6.35 -15.79
C THR A 8 9.97 4.96 -16.24
N LEU A 9 8.77 4.56 -15.80
CA LEU A 9 8.06 3.37 -16.26
C LEU A 9 6.59 3.71 -16.54
N ASP A 10 5.87 2.84 -17.24
CA ASP A 10 4.42 2.92 -17.29
C ASP A 10 3.82 2.60 -15.91
N SER A 11 4.16 1.43 -15.36
CA SER A 11 3.80 1.00 -14.01
C SER A 11 4.87 0.05 -13.47
N THR A 12 5.40 0.35 -12.29
CA THR A 12 6.33 -0.53 -11.56
C THR A 12 5.72 -1.92 -11.34
N GLN A 13 4.41 -1.99 -11.09
CA GLN A 13 3.72 -3.25 -10.85
C GLN A 13 3.63 -4.09 -12.11
N LYS A 14 3.26 -3.45 -13.23
CA LYS A 14 3.16 -4.13 -14.53
C LYS A 14 4.53 -4.64 -14.97
N TYR A 15 5.56 -3.77 -14.93
CA TYR A 15 6.92 -4.16 -15.25
C TYR A 15 7.39 -5.38 -14.44
N LEU A 16 7.20 -5.35 -13.11
CA LEU A 16 7.63 -6.42 -12.24
C LEU A 16 6.91 -7.74 -12.52
N ILE A 17 5.60 -7.68 -12.80
CA ILE A 17 4.80 -8.85 -13.18
C ILE A 17 5.31 -9.46 -14.49
N ASP A 18 5.53 -8.64 -15.52
CA ASP A 18 5.96 -9.09 -16.84
C ASP A 18 7.38 -9.68 -16.79
N ALA A 19 8.28 -9.05 -16.02
CA ALA A 19 9.64 -9.51 -15.84
C ALA A 19 9.73 -10.86 -15.11
N ILE A 20 8.96 -11.04 -14.03
CA ILE A 20 8.88 -12.32 -13.32
C ILE A 20 8.24 -13.40 -14.20
N SER A 21 7.16 -13.06 -14.91
CA SER A 21 6.44 -14.03 -15.76
C SER A 21 7.27 -14.51 -16.95
N SER A 22 8.20 -13.68 -17.43
CA SER A 22 9.15 -14.03 -18.49
C SER A 22 10.43 -14.71 -17.96
N GLY A 23 10.62 -14.81 -16.64
CA GLY A 23 11.83 -15.35 -16.03
C GLY A 23 13.06 -14.44 -16.15
N SER A 24 12.87 -13.16 -16.50
CA SER A 24 13.98 -12.21 -16.62
C SER A 24 14.45 -11.66 -15.27
N ILE A 25 13.60 -11.71 -14.24
CA ILE A 25 13.92 -11.31 -12.87
C ILE A 25 13.36 -12.36 -11.90
N GLU A 26 14.13 -12.70 -10.86
CA GLU A 26 13.72 -13.61 -9.79
C GLU A 26 13.39 -12.86 -8.49
N PRO A 27 12.31 -13.22 -7.77
CA PRO A 27 12.05 -12.73 -6.41
C PRO A 27 13.02 -13.32 -5.37
N PRO A 28 13.27 -12.65 -4.23
CA PRO A 28 12.68 -11.38 -3.82
C PRO A 28 13.37 -10.16 -4.44
N VAL A 29 12.59 -9.30 -5.09
CA VAL A 29 13.07 -8.11 -5.80
C VAL A 29 12.09 -6.95 -5.65
N ALA A 30 12.61 -5.72 -5.65
CA ALA A 30 11.84 -4.50 -5.74
C ALA A 30 12.19 -3.72 -7.01
N VAL A 31 11.21 -2.99 -7.53
CA VAL A 31 11.32 -2.06 -8.65
C VAL A 31 10.85 -0.70 -8.17
N LEU A 32 11.70 0.30 -8.31
CA LEU A 32 11.41 1.70 -7.96
C LEU A 32 11.50 2.56 -9.22
N ALA A 33 10.49 3.39 -9.45
CA ALA A 33 10.50 4.37 -10.53
C ALA A 33 10.40 5.80 -9.98
N LYS A 34 11.18 6.74 -10.53
CA LYS A 34 11.04 8.17 -10.19
C LYS A 34 9.73 8.77 -10.71
N ASN A 35 9.19 8.21 -11.78
CA ASN A 35 7.95 8.64 -12.42
C ASN A 35 7.19 7.45 -13.02
N GLN A 36 5.85 7.48 -12.95
CA GLN A 36 4.96 6.55 -13.64
C GLN A 36 4.04 7.28 -14.60
N THR A 37 3.86 6.74 -15.81
CA THR A 37 2.98 7.34 -16.84
C THR A 37 1.62 6.66 -16.95
N ASN A 38 1.46 5.44 -16.45
CA ASN A 38 0.21 4.68 -16.48
C ASN A 38 0.11 3.76 -15.24
N GLY A 39 0.23 4.37 -14.06
CA GLY A 39 0.23 3.64 -12.81
C GLY A 39 -1.12 2.99 -12.52
N ILE A 40 -1.09 1.82 -11.87
CA ILE A 40 -2.27 1.01 -11.60
C ILE A 40 -2.64 1.13 -10.12
N GLY A 41 -3.84 1.62 -9.86
CA GLY A 41 -4.50 1.63 -8.56
C GLY A 41 -5.52 0.51 -8.41
N SER A 42 -6.14 0.40 -7.24
CA SER A 42 -7.11 -0.67 -6.97
C SER A 42 -8.31 -0.60 -7.92
N ARG A 43 -8.88 -1.75 -8.33
CA ARG A 43 -9.98 -1.83 -9.31
C ARG A 43 -9.65 -1.10 -10.63
N ASP A 44 -8.40 -1.25 -11.09
CA ASP A 44 -7.89 -0.69 -12.35
C ASP A 44 -8.03 0.84 -12.49
N ASN A 45 -8.16 1.56 -11.36
CA ASN A 45 -8.11 3.02 -11.37
C ASN A 45 -6.70 3.50 -11.75
N SER A 46 -6.59 4.63 -12.45
CA SER A 46 -5.27 5.24 -12.69
C SER A 46 -4.66 5.76 -11.38
N TRP A 47 -3.38 5.49 -11.18
CA TRP A 47 -2.55 6.08 -10.12
C TRP A 47 -1.34 6.75 -10.74
N GLU A 48 -1.55 7.97 -11.21
CA GLU A 48 -0.50 8.84 -11.76
C GLU A 48 -0.05 9.86 -10.72
N GLY A 49 1.22 10.23 -10.78
CA GLY A 49 1.78 11.34 -10.04
C GLY A 49 3.07 11.81 -10.70
N GLY A 50 3.39 13.09 -10.56
CA GLY A 50 4.61 13.65 -11.12
C GLY A 50 5.88 13.20 -10.38
N CYS A 51 7.04 13.60 -10.93
CA CYS A 51 8.35 13.35 -10.33
C CYS A 51 8.41 13.78 -8.85
N GLY A 52 9.12 12.99 -8.05
CA GLY A 52 9.28 13.22 -6.60
C GLY A 52 8.24 12.53 -5.73
N ASN A 53 7.32 11.77 -6.33
CA ASN A 53 6.44 10.85 -5.63
C ASN A 53 7.08 9.45 -5.52
N LEU A 54 6.56 8.64 -4.59
CA LEU A 54 7.05 7.30 -4.33
C LEU A 54 6.25 6.30 -5.16
N PHE A 55 6.93 5.57 -6.05
CA PHE A 55 6.34 4.47 -6.82
C PHE A 55 7.22 3.24 -6.71
N ILE A 56 6.82 2.27 -5.90
CA ILE A 56 7.55 1.02 -5.72
C ILE A 56 6.62 -0.16 -5.94
N SER A 57 7.13 -1.21 -6.58
CA SER A 57 6.54 -2.54 -6.51
C SER A 57 7.56 -3.55 -6.08
N PHE A 58 7.17 -4.54 -5.28
CA PHE A 58 8.05 -5.62 -4.85
C PHE A 58 7.35 -6.96 -4.87
N ALA A 59 8.12 -8.02 -5.09
CA ALA A 59 7.62 -9.39 -5.16
C ALA A 59 8.23 -10.23 -4.03
N LEU A 60 7.36 -10.91 -3.30
CA LEU A 60 7.72 -11.81 -2.22
C LEU A 60 7.07 -13.17 -2.42
N ASN A 61 7.76 -14.24 -2.04
CA ASN A 61 7.09 -15.52 -1.86
C ASN A 61 6.17 -15.45 -0.64
N ILE A 62 4.96 -16.00 -0.73
CA ILE A 62 4.02 -16.03 0.42
C ILE A 62 4.62 -16.71 1.66
N LYS A 63 5.52 -17.68 1.47
CA LYS A 63 6.23 -18.35 2.58
C LYS A 63 7.25 -17.45 3.29
N SER A 64 7.61 -16.32 2.69
CA SER A 64 8.49 -15.32 3.29
C SER A 64 7.74 -14.26 4.10
N LEU A 65 6.41 -14.24 4.02
CA LEU A 65 5.55 -13.37 4.83
C LEU A 65 5.40 -13.94 6.26
N PRO A 66 4.98 -13.12 7.23
CA PRO A 66 4.63 -13.62 8.57
C PRO A 66 3.59 -14.74 8.47
N GLU A 67 3.79 -15.82 9.24
CA GLU A 67 2.90 -16.99 9.20
C GLU A 67 1.47 -16.67 9.66
N ASP A 68 1.33 -15.66 10.53
CA ASP A 68 0.05 -15.21 11.07
C ASP A 68 -0.66 -14.18 10.17
N LEU A 69 -0.10 -13.79 9.02
CA LEU A 69 -0.70 -12.82 8.09
C LEU A 69 -1.76 -13.47 7.19
N PRO A 70 -3.05 -13.10 7.33
CA PRO A 70 -4.05 -13.47 6.34
C PRO A 70 -3.71 -12.79 5.00
N ILE A 71 -3.61 -13.55 3.91
CA ILE A 71 -3.27 -12.99 2.59
C ILE A 71 -4.30 -11.94 2.14
N SER A 72 -5.57 -12.08 2.53
CA SER A 72 -6.62 -11.08 2.30
C SER A 72 -6.35 -9.73 2.98
N SER A 73 -5.38 -9.65 3.88
CA SER A 73 -5.04 -8.45 4.65
C SER A 73 -3.62 -7.97 4.38
N ALA A 74 -2.98 -8.50 3.33
CA ALA A 74 -1.68 -8.05 2.90
C ALA A 74 -1.64 -6.55 2.55
N SER A 75 -2.68 -6.00 1.92
CA SER A 75 -2.74 -4.57 1.60
C SER A 75 -2.87 -3.68 2.84
N ILE A 76 -3.59 -4.12 3.89
CA ILE A 76 -3.61 -3.47 5.20
C ILE A 76 -2.20 -3.52 5.81
N TYR A 77 -1.59 -4.70 5.85
CA TYR A 77 -0.26 -4.92 6.43
C TYR A 77 0.80 -4.02 5.79
N PHE A 78 0.91 -4.00 4.46
CA PHE A 78 1.91 -3.17 3.77
C PHE A 78 1.59 -1.68 3.80
N SER A 79 0.31 -1.29 3.74
CA SER A 79 -0.07 0.12 3.87
C SER A 79 0.25 0.66 5.26
N TYR A 80 0.05 -0.16 6.30
CA TYR A 80 0.37 0.22 7.68
C TYR A 80 1.87 0.34 7.92
N LEU A 81 2.68 -0.59 7.41
CA LEU A 81 4.14 -0.49 7.47
C LEU A 81 4.67 0.76 6.74
N MET A 82 4.14 1.05 5.55
CA MET A 82 4.50 2.28 4.84
C MET A 82 4.07 3.52 5.62
N ARG A 83 2.90 3.50 6.25
CA ARG A 83 2.42 4.58 7.13
C ARG A 83 3.36 4.76 8.32
N GLU A 84 3.77 3.71 9.03
CA GLU A 84 4.75 3.82 10.14
C GLU A 84 6.08 4.41 9.67
N ARG A 85 6.50 4.10 8.44
CA ARG A 85 7.71 4.69 7.86
C ARG A 85 7.55 6.17 7.57
N LEU A 86 6.43 6.56 6.97
CA LEU A 86 6.12 7.95 6.64
C LEU A 86 5.87 8.80 7.89
N SER A 87 5.41 8.20 9.00
CA SER A 87 5.12 8.92 10.24
C SER A 87 6.36 9.46 10.94
N LYS A 88 7.55 9.15 10.43
CA LYS A 88 8.82 9.76 10.86
C LYS A 88 9.10 11.10 10.18
N TYR A 89 8.32 11.45 9.16
CA TYR A 89 8.46 12.67 8.37
C TYR A 89 7.24 13.57 8.47
N VAL A 90 6.06 13.02 8.78
CA VAL A 90 4.79 13.76 8.84
C VAL A 90 3.84 13.15 9.86
N ASP A 91 3.16 14.01 10.62
CA ASP A 91 2.14 13.60 11.58
C ASP A 91 0.74 13.53 10.95
N GLY A 92 -0.19 12.87 11.63
CA GLY A 92 -1.61 12.87 11.25
C GLY A 92 -1.96 12.02 10.03
N ILE A 93 -1.03 11.15 9.60
CA ILE A 93 -1.30 10.16 8.57
C ILE A 93 -1.90 8.88 9.14
N PHE A 94 -2.82 8.28 8.39
CA PHE A 94 -3.48 7.04 8.79
C PHE A 94 -3.83 6.15 7.60
N VAL A 95 -4.09 4.88 7.89
CA VAL A 95 -4.58 3.94 6.88
C VAL A 95 -6.10 3.96 6.90
N LYS A 96 -6.70 4.55 5.86
CA LYS A 96 -8.12 4.37 5.58
C LYS A 96 -8.34 2.96 5.06
N TRP A 97 -9.23 2.21 5.71
CA TRP A 97 -9.54 0.85 5.32
C TRP A 97 -9.95 0.76 3.83
N PRO A 98 -9.45 -0.25 3.09
CA PRO A 98 -8.49 -1.24 3.56
C PRO A 98 -7.01 -0.89 3.28
N ASN A 99 -6.70 0.04 2.39
CA ASN A 99 -5.38 0.09 1.77
C ASN A 99 -4.91 1.51 1.40
N ASP A 100 -5.68 2.54 1.74
CA ASP A 100 -5.37 3.90 1.32
C ASP A 100 -4.68 4.67 2.46
N ILE A 101 -3.64 5.42 2.16
CA ILE A 101 -2.97 6.30 3.12
C ILE A 101 -3.60 7.68 3.00
N TYR A 102 -4.04 8.24 4.12
CA TYR A 102 -4.73 9.52 4.22
C TYR A 102 -3.99 10.50 5.13
N ILE A 103 -4.15 11.79 4.86
CA ILE A 103 -3.87 12.89 5.79
C ILE A 103 -5.12 13.76 5.91
N GLY A 104 -5.61 13.97 7.13
CA GLY A 104 -6.90 14.62 7.34
C GLY A 104 -8.05 13.89 6.63
N ARG A 105 -8.62 14.48 5.57
CA ARG A 105 -9.70 13.87 4.75
C ARG A 105 -9.28 13.51 3.34
N SER A 106 -8.00 13.66 3.01
CA SER A 106 -7.50 13.48 1.66
C SER A 106 -6.64 12.24 1.53
N LYS A 107 -6.88 11.49 0.45
CA LYS A 107 -6.00 10.40 0.04
C LYS A 107 -4.67 10.99 -0.45
N VAL A 108 -3.58 10.39 0.02
CA VAL A 108 -2.20 10.74 -0.39
C VAL A 108 -1.44 9.52 -0.93
N GLY A 109 -1.94 8.32 -0.72
CA GLY A 109 -1.29 7.11 -1.22
C GLY A 109 -2.18 5.89 -1.16
N GLY A 110 -1.68 4.78 -1.66
CA GLY A 110 -2.37 3.51 -1.57
C GLY A 110 -1.48 2.32 -1.91
N VAL A 111 -1.99 1.15 -1.55
CA VAL A 111 -1.35 -0.14 -1.78
C VAL A 111 -2.25 -1.03 -2.63
N VAL A 112 -1.68 -1.75 -3.58
CA VAL A 112 -2.37 -2.77 -4.38
C VAL A 112 -1.59 -4.07 -4.29
N THR A 113 -2.30 -5.20 -4.22
CA THR A 113 -1.66 -6.51 -4.19
C THR A 113 -2.17 -7.42 -5.30
N LYS A 114 -1.29 -8.29 -5.79
CA LYS A 114 -1.63 -9.26 -6.83
C LYS A 114 -0.89 -10.56 -6.58
N MET A 115 -1.62 -11.66 -6.66
CA MET A 115 -1.06 -13.00 -6.59
C MET A 115 -0.66 -13.49 -7.99
N ILE A 116 0.55 -14.06 -8.11
CA ILE A 116 1.02 -14.80 -9.29
C ILE A 116 1.65 -16.10 -8.79
N GLY A 117 0.93 -17.21 -8.95
CA GLY A 117 1.34 -18.49 -8.37
C GLY A 117 1.47 -18.39 -6.85
N ASN A 118 2.68 -18.61 -6.33
CA ASN A 118 3.02 -18.48 -4.90
C ASN A 118 3.68 -17.14 -4.54
N LEU A 119 3.65 -16.17 -5.45
CA LEU A 119 4.23 -14.84 -5.26
C LEU A 119 3.12 -13.84 -4.99
N LEU A 120 3.38 -12.95 -4.04
CA LEU A 120 2.62 -11.75 -3.78
C LEU A 120 3.40 -10.55 -4.31
N ILE A 121 2.81 -9.85 -5.27
CA ILE A 121 3.32 -8.60 -5.82
C ILE A 121 2.58 -7.47 -5.14
N CYS A 122 3.31 -6.58 -4.47
CA CYS A 122 2.76 -5.42 -3.78
C CYS A 122 3.25 -4.15 -4.46
N GLY A 123 2.32 -3.33 -4.95
CA GLY A 123 2.58 -1.98 -5.45
C GLY A 123 2.18 -0.93 -4.42
N ILE A 124 3.06 0.04 -4.16
CA ILE A 124 2.83 1.15 -3.25
C ILE A 124 3.09 2.46 -3.99
N GLY A 125 2.10 3.33 -3.97
CA GLY A 125 2.17 4.69 -4.52
C GLY A 125 1.87 5.72 -3.44
N VAL A 126 2.74 6.71 -3.25
CA VAL A 126 2.53 7.81 -2.27
C VAL A 126 2.93 9.16 -2.87
N ASN A 127 2.04 10.12 -2.75
CA ASN A 127 2.26 11.51 -3.12
C ASN A 127 3.09 12.22 -2.04
N LEU A 128 4.40 12.26 -2.22
CA LEU A 128 5.30 12.96 -1.30
C LEU A 128 5.30 14.47 -1.57
N ARG A 129 5.28 14.88 -2.84
CA ARG A 129 5.33 16.28 -3.27
C ARG A 129 4.05 16.68 -3.99
N VAL A 130 3.78 17.99 -4.04
CA VAL A 130 2.65 18.52 -4.81
C VAL A 130 2.84 18.14 -6.28
N GLY A 131 1.90 17.36 -6.81
CA GLY A 131 1.86 16.96 -8.20
C GLY A 131 0.63 17.50 -8.92
N SER A 132 0.49 17.15 -10.19
CA SER A 132 -0.66 17.49 -11.03
C SER A 132 -1.87 16.56 -10.86
N ASN A 133 -1.82 15.59 -9.94
CA ASN A 133 -2.92 14.65 -9.75
C ASN A 133 -4.04 15.24 -8.87
N SER A 134 -5.22 14.65 -8.93
CA SER A 134 -6.42 15.09 -8.17
C SER A 134 -6.35 14.76 -6.68
N PHE A 135 -5.25 14.15 -6.22
CA PHE A 135 -5.05 13.72 -4.84
C PHE A 135 -4.18 14.72 -4.07
N SER A 136 -4.26 14.71 -2.75
CA SER A 136 -3.37 15.54 -1.92
C SER A 136 -1.97 14.93 -1.85
N SER A 137 -1.02 15.69 -1.32
CA SER A 137 0.34 15.23 -1.07
C SER A 137 0.74 15.46 0.38
N LEU A 138 1.82 14.82 0.81
CA LEU A 138 2.41 15.00 2.14
C LEU A 138 3.27 16.27 2.26
N ASN A 139 3.54 16.98 1.15
CA ASN A 139 4.41 18.16 1.09
C ASN A 139 5.81 17.93 1.69
N LEU A 140 6.38 16.75 1.46
CA LEU A 140 7.68 16.34 1.96
C LEU A 140 8.77 16.58 0.93
N ASN A 141 9.85 17.26 1.35
CA ASN A 141 11.07 17.40 0.57
C ASN A 141 12.08 16.32 0.96
N VAL A 142 11.70 15.06 0.77
CA VAL A 142 12.53 13.87 1.02
C VAL A 142 12.69 13.11 -0.29
N GLU A 143 13.81 12.42 -0.45
CA GLU A 143 14.03 11.57 -1.62
C GLU A 143 13.30 10.22 -1.45
N PRO A 144 12.44 9.82 -2.42
CA PRO A 144 11.67 8.57 -2.31
C PRO A 144 12.54 7.33 -2.08
N GLU A 145 13.74 7.32 -2.65
CA GLU A 145 14.70 6.23 -2.51
C GLU A 145 15.11 5.98 -1.05
N GLU A 146 15.22 7.04 -0.24
CA GLU A 146 15.59 6.91 1.18
C GLU A 146 14.46 6.24 1.97
N ILE A 147 13.23 6.69 1.76
CA ILE A 147 12.03 6.12 2.38
C ILE A 147 11.91 4.64 2.00
N VAL A 148 12.08 4.32 0.71
CA VAL A 148 12.01 2.94 0.20
C VAL A 148 13.09 2.06 0.83
N LYS A 149 14.35 2.51 0.90
CA LYS A 149 15.44 1.73 1.49
C LYS A 149 15.16 1.41 2.96
N LEU A 150 14.62 2.35 3.72
CA LEU A 150 14.27 2.14 5.13
C LEU A 150 13.03 1.24 5.29
N PHE A 151 11.99 1.46 4.48
CA PHE A 151 10.79 0.61 4.44
C PHE A 151 11.15 -0.86 4.15
N LEU A 152 11.97 -1.12 3.12
CA LEU A 152 12.37 -2.49 2.78
C LEU A 152 13.21 -3.15 3.88
N LYS A 153 14.07 -2.39 4.58
CA LYS A 153 14.79 -2.88 5.77
C LYS A 153 13.86 -3.24 6.92
N GLU A 154 12.78 -2.49 7.12
CA GLU A 154 11.76 -2.81 8.12
C GLU A 154 10.96 -4.05 7.73
N LEU A 155 10.61 -4.16 6.45
CA LEU A 155 9.91 -5.32 5.89
C LEU A 155 10.73 -6.61 6.03
N GLU A 156 12.05 -6.56 5.86
CA GLU A 156 12.96 -7.70 6.06
C GLU A 156 12.94 -8.25 7.49
N LYS A 157 12.53 -7.46 8.48
CA LYS A 157 12.36 -7.92 9.86
C LYS A 157 11.12 -8.80 10.05
N ARG A 158 10.21 -8.82 9.06
CA ARG A 158 8.95 -9.60 9.06
C ARG A 158 8.12 -9.41 10.34
N PRO A 159 7.74 -8.17 10.68
CA PRO A 159 6.88 -7.94 11.84
C PRO A 159 5.59 -8.76 11.74
N SER A 160 5.12 -9.33 12.84
CA SER A 160 3.97 -10.23 12.80
C SER A 160 2.70 -9.48 12.43
N TRP A 161 1.73 -10.19 11.83
CA TRP A 161 0.41 -9.61 11.59
C TRP A 161 -0.25 -9.19 12.88
N SER A 162 -0.16 -10.00 13.93
CA SER A 162 -0.66 -9.67 15.26
C SER A 162 -0.14 -8.33 15.81
N GLU A 163 1.16 -8.03 15.65
CA GLU A 163 1.74 -6.74 16.07
C GLU A 163 1.17 -5.59 15.23
N ILE A 164 1.20 -5.72 13.91
CA ILE A 164 0.74 -4.68 12.99
C ILE A 164 -0.76 -4.44 13.13
N PHE A 165 -1.55 -5.49 13.24
CA PHE A 165 -2.98 -5.44 13.45
C PHE A 165 -3.34 -4.78 14.77
N HIS A 166 -2.62 -5.08 15.86
CA HIS A 166 -2.89 -4.43 17.14
C HIS A 166 -2.78 -2.91 17.01
N LYS A 167 -1.68 -2.41 16.42
CA LYS A 167 -1.50 -0.97 16.22
C LYS A 167 -2.56 -0.40 15.25
N TYR A 168 -2.82 -1.10 14.14
CA TYR A 168 -3.86 -0.69 13.18
C TYR A 168 -5.25 -0.63 13.81
N SER A 169 -5.59 -1.56 14.71
CA SER A 169 -6.89 -1.62 15.38
C SER A 169 -7.11 -0.42 16.31
N VAL A 170 -6.05 0.05 16.97
CA VAL A 170 -6.10 1.28 17.80
C VAL A 170 -6.32 2.50 16.91
N ASP A 171 -5.64 2.56 15.77
CA ASP A 171 -5.75 3.67 14.82
C ASP A 171 -7.02 3.62 13.96
N PHE A 172 -7.77 2.50 13.98
CA PHE A 172 -8.93 2.29 13.14
C PHE A 172 -10.02 3.34 13.38
N GLU A 173 -10.12 3.88 14.60
CA GLU A 173 -11.05 4.96 14.99
C GLU A 173 -10.94 6.19 14.07
N GLN A 174 -9.76 6.43 13.46
CA GLN A 174 -9.53 7.53 12.50
C GLN A 174 -10.34 7.38 11.21
N ASN A 175 -10.90 6.19 10.94
CA ASN A 175 -11.82 5.95 9.82
C ASN A 175 -13.23 6.51 10.08
N ARG A 176 -13.56 6.97 11.29
CA ARG A 176 -14.87 7.53 11.60
C ARG A 176 -15.13 8.80 10.78
N GLY A 177 -16.31 8.89 10.15
CA GLY A 177 -16.65 9.99 9.24
C GLY A 177 -15.97 9.93 7.87
N ILE A 178 -15.18 8.88 7.60
CA ILE A 178 -14.58 8.61 6.30
C ILE A 178 -15.43 7.57 5.55
N PHE A 179 -15.47 7.69 4.22
CA PHE A 179 -16.27 6.83 3.36
C PHE A 179 -15.38 5.90 2.53
N ALA A 180 -15.87 4.69 2.28
CA ALA A 180 -15.26 3.72 1.38
C ALA A 180 -16.29 3.22 0.35
N ASN A 181 -15.78 2.77 -0.81
CA ASN A 181 -16.61 2.15 -1.84
C ASN A 181 -16.61 0.62 -1.66
N ILE A 182 -17.70 0.08 -1.12
CA ILE A 182 -17.92 -1.34 -0.84
C ILE A 182 -19.07 -1.81 -1.73
N ASP A 183 -18.82 -2.84 -2.56
CA ASP A 183 -19.82 -3.41 -3.48
C ASP A 183 -20.55 -2.40 -4.38
N GLY A 184 -19.84 -1.34 -4.78
CA GLY A 184 -20.38 -0.26 -5.62
C GLY A 184 -21.09 0.85 -4.85
N GLU A 185 -21.26 0.70 -3.54
CA GLU A 185 -21.91 1.68 -2.67
C GLU A 185 -20.90 2.46 -1.85
N ARG A 186 -21.20 3.76 -1.65
CA ARG A 186 -20.41 4.63 -0.78
C ARG A 186 -20.92 4.48 0.66
N VAL A 187 -20.13 3.85 1.51
CA VAL A 187 -20.51 3.58 2.91
C VAL A 187 -19.58 4.30 3.87
N GLU A 188 -20.15 4.89 4.92
CA GLU A 188 -19.39 5.47 6.02
C GLU A 188 -18.80 4.38 6.91
N LEU A 189 -17.52 4.49 7.27
CA LEU A 189 -16.82 3.51 8.10
C LEU A 189 -17.06 3.70 9.61
N GLY A 190 -17.82 4.73 10.03
CA GLY A 190 -18.03 5.06 11.45
C GLY A 190 -18.77 3.99 12.27
N SER A 191 -19.52 3.09 11.61
CA SER A 191 -20.19 1.95 12.24
C SER A 191 -19.50 0.61 11.94
N ALA A 192 -18.36 0.63 11.24
CA ALA A 192 -17.61 -0.56 10.92
C ALA A 192 -16.91 -1.10 12.17
N ILE A 193 -17.01 -2.42 12.40
CA ILE A 193 -16.27 -3.10 13.46
C ILE A 193 -15.13 -3.87 12.80
N LEU A 194 -13.88 -3.54 13.12
CA LEU A 194 -12.71 -4.24 12.61
C LEU A 194 -12.54 -5.59 13.31
N ASP A 195 -12.33 -6.67 12.55
CA ASP A 195 -12.03 -8.01 13.06
C ASP A 195 -10.54 -8.34 12.87
N SER A 196 -10.05 -9.29 13.66
CA SER A 196 -8.67 -9.79 13.76
C SER A 196 -8.05 -10.27 12.46
N ASP A 197 -8.86 -10.66 11.48
CA ASP A 197 -8.42 -11.02 10.14
C ASP A 197 -8.27 -9.81 9.21
N GLY A 198 -8.53 -8.58 9.67
CA GLY A 198 -8.51 -7.33 8.91
C GLY A 198 -9.80 -7.02 8.13
N SER A 199 -10.80 -7.93 8.18
CA SER A 199 -12.13 -7.66 7.66
C SER A 199 -12.89 -6.68 8.56
N ILE A 200 -13.95 -6.10 8.01
CA ILE A 200 -14.87 -5.26 8.80
C ILE A 200 -16.27 -5.88 8.81
N ILE A 201 -17.00 -5.69 9.91
CA ILE A 201 -18.43 -5.96 9.99
C ILE A 201 -19.17 -4.65 9.82
N LEU A 202 -20.03 -4.57 8.81
CA LEU A 202 -20.80 -3.38 8.45
C LEU A 202 -22.25 -3.79 8.13
N GLY A 203 -23.22 -3.23 8.86
CA GLY A 203 -24.63 -3.60 8.70
C GLY A 203 -24.90 -5.09 8.94
N GLY A 204 -24.13 -5.74 9.82
CA GLY A 204 -24.24 -7.17 10.12
C GLY A 204 -23.60 -8.09 9.07
N LYS A 205 -22.93 -7.55 8.04
CA LYS A 205 -22.21 -8.33 7.03
C LYS A 205 -20.70 -8.15 7.18
N ARG A 206 -19.95 -9.25 7.02
CA ARG A 206 -18.48 -9.22 6.97
C ARG A 206 -18.01 -8.83 5.56
N VAL A 207 -17.06 -7.91 5.48
CA VAL A 207 -16.47 -7.39 4.24
C VAL A 207 -14.95 -7.54 4.30
N TYR A 208 -14.36 -8.21 3.30
CA TYR A 208 -12.92 -8.47 3.24
C TYR A 208 -12.16 -7.44 2.38
N SER A 209 -10.88 -7.28 2.70
CA SER A 209 -9.93 -6.41 1.98
C SER A 209 -9.42 -7.07 0.68
N LEU A 210 -10.27 -7.19 -0.33
CA LEU A 210 -9.87 -7.76 -1.63
C LEU A 210 -9.21 -6.69 -2.53
N ARG A 211 -7.96 -6.31 -2.25
CA ARG A 211 -7.22 -5.23 -2.94
C ARG A 211 -5.82 -5.59 -3.40
#